data_AF-A0A2V7WP86-F1
#
_entry.id   AF-A0A2V7WP86-F1
#
_cell.length_a   1.000
_cell.length_b   1.000
_cell.length_c   1.000
_cell.angle_alpha   90.00
_cell.angle_beta   90.00
_cell.angle_gamma   90.00
#
_symmetry.space_group_name_H-M   'P 1'
#
loop_
_entity.id
_entity.type
_entity.pdbx_description
1 polymer ?
#
loop_
_entity_poly.entity_id
_entity_poly.type
_entity_poly.pdbx_seq_one_letter_code
_entity_poly.pdbx_strand_id
1 'polypeptide(L)' 'MRFNGLAGPIARAALSPLSALYGRALEARAGLYRSGSFASRRAACPVISVGNLTFGGTGKTPFVEFLARRL' A
#
# COMPACT_ATOMS: atom_id res chain seq x y z
N MET A 1 -13.98 -17.55 13.62
CA MET A 1 -14.81 -16.32 13.62
C MET A 1 -15.70 -16.34 12.38
N ARG A 2 -16.90 -16.92 12.48
CA ARG A 2 -17.86 -17.02 11.37
C ARG A 2 -18.74 -15.77 11.40
N PHE A 3 -18.45 -14.78 10.56
CA PHE A 3 -19.36 -13.65 10.38
C PHE A 3 -20.56 -14.12 9.57
N ASN A 4 -21.75 -13.78 10.05
CA ASN A 4 -23.06 -14.04 9.47
C ASN A 4 -23.02 -13.86 7.94
N GLY A 5 -23.52 -14.86 7.18
CA GLY A 5 -23.29 -15.00 5.73
C GLY A 5 -23.74 -13.85 4.82
N LEU A 6 -24.43 -12.83 5.36
CA LEU A 6 -24.94 -11.66 4.65
C LEU A 6 -24.30 -10.33 5.08
N ALA A 7 -23.63 -10.25 6.24
CA ALA A 7 -23.08 -9.00 6.76
C ALA A 7 -21.81 -8.54 6.01
N GLY A 8 -20.96 -9.49 5.60
CA GLY A 8 -19.73 -9.20 4.85
C GLY A 8 -19.98 -8.58 3.46
N PRO A 9 -20.89 -9.15 2.63
CA PRO A 9 -21.23 -8.59 1.33
C PRO A 9 -21.84 -7.18 1.40
N ILE A 10 -22.73 -6.93 2.36
CA ILE A 10 -23.38 -5.61 2.53
C ILE A 10 -22.36 -4.55 2.94
N ALA A 11 -21.49 -4.87 3.90
CA ALA A 11 -20.41 -3.96 4.31
C ALA A 11 -19.46 -3.66 3.14
N ARG A 12 -19.11 -4.66 2.32
CA ARG A 12 -18.29 -4.45 1.11
C ARG A 12 -18.98 -3.57 0.09
N ALA A 13 -20.27 -3.78 -0.17
CA ALA A 13 -21.03 -2.96 -1.11
C ALA A 13 -21.07 -1.49 -0.66
N ALA A 14 -21.36 -1.25 0.62
CA ALA A 14 -21.39 0.08 1.21
C ALA A 14 -20.00 0.78 1.20
N LEU A 15 -18.92 0.03 1.40
CA LEU A 15 -17.54 0.54 1.36
C LEU A 15 -16.97 0.64 -0.07
N SER A 16 -17.58 0.00 -1.06
CA SER A 16 -17.10 0.00 -2.45
C SER A 16 -16.97 1.40 -3.08
N PRO A 17 -17.93 2.33 -2.94
CA PRO A 17 -17.76 3.68 -3.49
C PRO A 17 -16.62 4.43 -2.80
N LEU A 18 -16.46 4.25 -1.49
CA LEU A 18 -15.36 4.85 -0.73
C LEU A 18 -14.01 4.29 -1.16
N SER A 19 -13.94 2.97 -1.41
CA SER A 19 -12.75 2.31 -1.93
C SER A 19 -12.38 2.81 -3.33
N ALA A 20 -13.36 3.03 -4.20
CA ALA A 20 -13.14 3.56 -5.55
C ALA A 20 -12.61 4.99 -5.50
N LEU A 21 -13.18 5.84 -4.64
CA LEU A 21 -12.71 7.21 -4.41
C LEU A 21 -11.27 7.22 -3.87
N TYR A 22 -10.96 6.36 -2.91
CA TYR A 22 -9.60 6.20 -2.39
C TYR A 22 -8.61 5.76 -3.47
N GLY A 23 -9.00 4.80 -4.32
CA GLY A 23 -8.19 4.36 -5.46
C GLY A 23 -7.87 5.49 -6.44
N ARG A 24 -8.88 6.27 -6.82
CA ARG A 24 -8.73 7.46 -7.67
C ARG A 24 -7.80 8.51 -7.05
N ALA A 25 -7.91 8.75 -5.75
CA ALA A 25 -7.01 9.66 -5.03
C ALA A 25 -5.55 9.16 -5.03
N LEU A 26 -5.33 7.85 -4.87
CA LEU A 26 -4.00 7.25 -4.96
C LEU A 26 -3.41 7.34 -6.37
N GLU A 27 -4.21 7.11 -7.40
CA GLU A 27 -3.79 7.26 -8.80
C GLU A 27 -3.39 8.70 -9.11
N ALA A 28 -4.20 9.68 -8.67
CA ALA A 28 -3.89 11.10 -8.82
C ALA A 28 -2.59 11.47 -8.09
N ARG A 29 -2.43 11.03 -6.84
CA ARG A 29 -1.19 11.22 -6.07
C ARG A 29 0.02 10.62 -6.79
N ALA A 30 -0.09 9.38 -7.28
CA ALA A 30 0.98 8.73 -8.03
C ALA A 30 1.29 9.49 -9.34
N GLY A 31 0.28 10.05 -10.01
CA GLY A 31 0.43 10.94 -11.15
C GLY A 31 1.28 12.18 -10.82
N LEU A 32 0.99 12.84 -9.69
CA LEU A 32 1.73 14.03 -9.23
C LEU A 32 3.20 13.74 -8.87
N TYR A 33 3.50 12.54 -8.35
CA TYR A 33 4.88 12.11 -8.15
C TYR A 33 5.58 11.79 -9.46
N ARG A 34 4.89 11.13 -10.41
CA ARG A 34 5.45 10.81 -11.74
C ARG A 34 5.71 12.07 -12.58
N SER A 35 4.87 13.10 -12.45
CA SER A 35 5.06 14.37 -13.15
C SER A 35 6.15 15.26 -12.53
N GLY A 36 6.73 14.86 -11.39
CA GLY A 36 7.71 15.66 -10.66
C GLY A 36 7.10 16.86 -9.91
N SER A 37 5.77 16.96 -9.84
CA SER A 37 5.07 18.04 -9.14
C SER A 37 5.22 17.94 -7.62
N PHE A 38 5.48 16.74 -7.10
CA PHE A 38 5.90 16.54 -5.71
C PHE A 38 7.42 16.34 -5.58
N ALA A 39 8.00 17.03 -4.61
CA ALA A 39 9.42 16.94 -4.31
C ALA A 39 9.80 15.51 -3.89
N SER A 40 10.73 14.90 -4.63
CA SER A 40 11.37 13.64 -4.29
C SER A 40 12.80 13.91 -3.82
N ARG A 41 13.15 13.45 -2.62
CA ARG A 41 14.51 13.61 -2.08
C ARG A 41 15.36 12.40 -2.48
N ARG A 42 16.55 12.66 -3.01
CA ARG A 42 17.54 11.64 -3.31
C ARG A 42 18.53 11.53 -2.15
N ALA A 43 18.70 10.34 -1.62
CA ALA A 43 19.74 10.06 -0.63
C ALA A 43 21.13 10.04 -1.28
N ALA A 44 22.17 10.35 -0.51
CA ALA A 44 23.57 10.32 -0.97
C ALA A 44 24.12 8.89 -1.16
N CYS A 45 23.41 7.88 -0.65
CA CYS A 45 23.76 6.47 -0.77
C CYS A 45 22.66 5.67 -1.50
N PRO A 46 22.97 4.45 -1.99
CA PRO A 46 21.95 3.54 -2.52
C PRO A 46 20.90 3.22 -1.45
N VAL A 47 19.62 3.33 -1.80
CA VAL A 47 18.49 3.06 -0.89
C VAL A 47 17.58 2.02 -1.51
N ILE A 48 17.25 0.98 -0.74
CA ILE A 48 16.27 -0.05 -1.11
C ILE A 48 15.02 0.17 -0.25
N SER A 49 13.87 0.40 -0.89
CA SER A 49 12.58 0.53 -0.21
C SER A 49 11.85 -0.81 -0.23
N VAL A 50 11.48 -1.32 0.94
CA VAL A 50 10.71 -2.57 1.10
C VAL A 50 9.32 -2.25 1.62
N GLY A 51 8.29 -2.60 0.84
CA GLY A 51 6.89 -2.33 1.15
C GLY A 51 5.97 -3.45 0.68
N ASN A 52 4.66 -3.26 0.89
CA ASN A 52 3.61 -4.18 0.43
C ASN A 52 2.33 -3.37 0.16
N LEU A 53 1.50 -3.89 -0.76
CA LEU A 53 0.26 -3.25 -1.20
C LEU A 53 -0.95 -3.57 -0.33
N THR A 54 -0.90 -4.67 0.42
CA THR A 54 -2.02 -5.12 1.28
C THR A 54 -1.78 -4.79 2.75
N PHE A 55 -2.88 -4.50 3.45
CA PHE A 55 -2.89 -4.36 4.90
C PHE A 55 -2.81 -5.74 5.57
N GLY A 56 -1.95 -5.86 6.59
CA GLY A 56 -1.77 -7.11 7.35
C GLY A 56 -0.31 -7.54 7.49
N GLY A 57 -0.10 -8.66 8.21
CA GLY A 57 1.20 -9.29 8.47
C GLY A 57 1.79 -9.92 7.21
N THR A 58 2.29 -9.09 6.31
CA THR A 58 2.74 -9.45 4.96
C THR A 58 4.22 -9.81 4.88
N GLY A 59 4.81 -10.20 6.00
CA GLY A 59 6.20 -10.67 6.05
C GLY A 59 7.27 -9.61 5.75
N LYS A 60 6.92 -8.32 5.68
CA LYS A 60 7.91 -7.25 5.42
C LYS A 60 9.08 -7.31 6.41
N THR A 61 8.79 -7.48 7.70
CA THR A 61 9.82 -7.51 8.75
C THR A 61 10.81 -8.66 8.58
N PRO A 62 10.39 -9.95 8.50
CA PRO A 62 11.33 -11.03 8.24
C PRO A 62 12.03 -10.91 6.87
N PHE A 63 11.38 -10.31 5.87
CA PHE A 63 12.00 -10.08 4.57
C PHE A 63 13.10 -9.00 4.60
N VAL A 64 12.89 -7.90 5.32
CA VAL A 64 13.93 -6.88 5.54
C VAL A 64 15.12 -7.48 6.29
N GLU A 65 14.86 -8.32 7.29
CA GLU A 65 15.90 -9.02 8.05
C GLU A 65 16.71 -9.99 7.17
N PHE A 66 16.04 -10.71 6.27
CA PHE A 66 16.68 -11.53 5.26
C PHE A 66 17.56 -10.70 4.32
N LEU A 67 17.04 -9.58 3.81
CA LEU A 67 17.76 -8.71 2.88
C LEU A 67 19.00 -8.11 3.52
N ALA A 68 18.89 -7.62 4.76
CA ALA A 68 19.99 -7.04 5.51
C ALA A 68 21.12 -8.03 5.81
N ARG A 69 20.83 -9.34 5.87
CA ARG A 69 21.86 -10.39 6.03
C ARG A 69 22.56 -10.79 4.73
N ARG A 70 21.99 -10.44 3.58
CA ARG A 70 22.40 -10.97 2.26
C ARG A 70 23.05 -9.92 1.36
N LEU A 71 22.99 -8.66 1.78
CA LEU A 71 23.70 -7.50 1.23
C LEU A 71 24.88 -7.17 2.14
#